data_AF-A0A838YNH9-F1
#
_entry.id   AF-A0A838YNH9-F1
#
_cell.length_a   1.000
_cell.length_b   1.000
_cell.length_c   1.000
_cell.angle_alpha   90.00
_cell.angle_beta   90.00
_cell.angle_gamma   90.00
#
_symmetry.space_group_name_H-M   'P 1'
#
loop_
_entity.id
_entity.type
_entity.pdbx_description
1 polymer ?
#
loop_
_entity_poly.entity_id
_entity_poly.type
_entity_poly.pdbx_seq_one_letter_code
_entity_poly.pdbx_strand_id
1 'polypeptide(L)'
;SKAGGSPKSLLVSRIDGPDFENAKRLIDDAIAVEKTGLWGNAVLDIANLAQEKGQAYITGDRWLENCGDFYHRAGIPVINDRFSSLIPGGFPLGDDVILYFGWYAANAQGPFANTKFKFKRGAIATHIHSYSASTLRTTLKHWSGPLVARGACAVLGNVYEPLLQMTTYLDIFNARLLAGFTFAESAWIATPVLSWMQVMIGDPLYQPFKSNVKISKDIDYGYKAFKMSVLSWAEDGDKLKTQLGLVSKDIKDGSMLESAGLHFMANKDYASAIDFFTKALKLYGDSTDLLRVKIHLAYSLSYQGNKRESLRMLDKLSKEYDDSIKGDALDLIIKNIKIAK
;
A
#
# COMPACT_ATOMS: atom_id res chain seq x y z
N SER A 1 16.44 22.60 20.81
CA SER A 1 15.94 23.95 20.46
C SER A 1 14.59 24.15 21.13
N LYS A 2 14.27 25.34 21.67
CA LYS A 2 12.91 25.62 22.16
C LYS A 2 11.97 25.69 20.95
N ALA A 3 10.79 25.07 21.05
CA ALA A 3 9.73 25.27 20.06
C ALA A 3 9.41 26.78 19.98
N GLY A 4 9.44 27.36 18.77
CA GLY A 4 9.25 28.80 18.56
C GLY A 4 10.51 29.64 18.31
N GLY A 5 11.67 29.03 18.01
CA GLY A 5 12.83 29.78 17.50
C GLY A 5 12.63 30.30 16.06
N SER A 6 13.54 31.16 15.58
CA SER A 6 13.62 31.57 14.17
C SER A 6 14.53 30.61 13.41
N PRO A 7 14.01 29.54 12.77
CA PRO A 7 14.84 28.57 12.11
C PRO A 7 15.50 29.18 10.87
N LYS A 8 16.76 28.79 10.61
CA LYS A 8 17.47 29.20 9.37
C LYS A 8 16.89 28.56 8.11
N SER A 9 16.11 27.49 8.27
CA SER A 9 15.48 26.75 7.17
C SER A 9 14.16 26.14 7.66
N LEU A 10 13.15 26.12 6.78
CA LEU A 10 11.86 25.48 7.04
C LEU A 10 11.70 24.29 6.12
N LEU A 11 11.23 23.17 6.67
CA LEU A 11 10.76 22.05 5.87
C LEU A 11 9.37 22.39 5.37
N VAL A 12 9.19 22.36 4.05
CA VAL A 12 7.94 22.78 3.40
C VAL A 12 7.36 21.67 2.55
N SER A 13 6.05 21.70 2.38
CA SER A 13 5.30 20.93 1.40
C SER A 13 4.28 21.84 0.73
N ARG A 14 3.70 21.38 -0.38
CA ARG A 14 2.60 22.07 -1.05
C ARG A 14 1.26 21.57 -0.52
N ILE A 15 0.33 22.49 -0.31
CA ILE A 15 -1.10 22.16 -0.18
C ILE A 15 -1.72 22.43 -1.53
N ASP A 16 -1.84 21.38 -2.34
CA ASP A 16 -2.29 21.51 -3.72
C ASP A 16 -2.92 20.20 -4.22
N GLY A 17 -3.77 20.27 -5.25
CA GLY A 17 -4.46 19.11 -5.81
C GLY A 17 -5.25 19.46 -7.07
N PRO A 18 -6.02 18.53 -7.64
CA PRO A 18 -6.78 18.79 -8.87
C PRO A 18 -7.71 20.01 -8.80
N ASP A 19 -8.25 20.27 -7.62
CA ASP A 19 -9.11 21.42 -7.31
C ASP A 19 -8.96 21.86 -5.84
N PHE A 20 -9.72 22.88 -5.45
CA PHE A 20 -9.72 23.44 -4.10
C PHE A 20 -10.12 22.42 -3.02
N GLU A 21 -11.17 21.62 -3.27
CA GLU A 21 -11.65 20.63 -2.29
C GLU A 21 -10.59 19.56 -2.03
N ASN A 22 -9.92 19.11 -3.09
CA ASN A 22 -8.80 18.18 -2.97
C ASN A 22 -7.63 18.77 -2.16
N ALA A 23 -7.27 20.04 -2.38
CA ALA A 23 -6.20 20.70 -1.64
C ALA A 23 -6.58 20.92 -0.16
N LYS A 24 -7.81 21.40 0.10
CA LYS A 24 -8.33 21.65 1.45
C LYS A 24 -8.31 20.39 2.31
N ARG A 25 -8.76 19.26 1.76
CA ARG A 25 -8.85 18.02 2.52
C ARG A 25 -7.50 17.50 3.01
N LEU A 26 -6.37 17.84 2.35
CA LEU A 26 -5.05 17.37 2.78
C LEU A 26 -4.74 17.76 4.23
N ILE A 27 -5.28 18.89 4.70
CA ILE A 27 -5.16 19.36 6.08
C ILE A 27 -6.25 18.71 6.95
N ASP A 28 -7.52 18.72 6.49
CA ASP A 28 -8.63 18.18 7.28
C ASP A 28 -8.48 16.68 7.57
N ASP A 29 -7.97 15.91 6.60
CA ASP A 29 -7.70 14.49 6.72
C ASP A 29 -6.54 14.22 7.68
N ALA A 30 -5.45 15.01 7.60
CA ALA A 30 -4.33 14.90 8.52
C ALA A 30 -4.79 15.11 9.97
N ILE A 31 -5.51 16.20 10.24
CA ILE A 31 -6.05 16.53 11.58
C ILE A 31 -7.01 15.45 12.09
N ALA A 32 -7.83 14.89 11.20
CA ALA A 32 -8.78 13.85 11.60
C ALA A 32 -8.09 12.54 11.96
N VAL A 33 -7.13 12.11 11.12
CA VAL A 33 -6.49 10.80 11.23
C VAL A 33 -5.49 10.77 12.39
N GLU A 34 -4.80 11.87 12.69
CA GLU A 34 -3.88 11.92 13.85
C GLU A 34 -4.58 11.65 15.19
N LYS A 35 -5.89 11.85 15.29
CA LYS A 35 -6.66 11.54 16.51
C LYS A 35 -6.82 10.05 16.74
N THR A 36 -6.86 9.25 15.66
CA THR A 36 -7.21 7.82 15.71
C THR A 36 -6.10 6.90 15.22
N GLY A 37 -5.07 7.46 14.58
CA GLY A 37 -4.05 6.72 13.83
C GLY A 37 -4.56 6.25 12.47
N LEU A 38 -3.62 5.79 11.64
CA LEU A 38 -3.87 5.26 10.30
C LEU A 38 -3.72 3.73 10.27
N TRP A 39 -4.78 3.02 9.93
CA TRP A 39 -4.87 1.55 10.04
C TRP A 39 -5.47 0.93 8.78
N GLY A 40 -4.78 -0.05 8.19
CA GLY A 40 -5.24 -0.70 6.96
C GLY A 40 -4.11 -1.40 6.21
N ASN A 41 -4.32 -1.59 4.91
CA ASN A 41 -3.41 -2.28 4.01
C ASN A 41 -2.36 -1.33 3.40
N ALA A 42 -1.12 -1.80 3.34
CA ALA A 42 -0.12 -1.27 2.44
C ALA A 42 -0.18 -2.00 1.09
N VAL A 43 0.02 -1.28 -0.01
CA VAL A 43 0.06 -1.80 -1.37
C VAL A 43 1.41 -1.45 -1.98
N LEU A 44 2.13 -2.47 -2.44
CA LEU A 44 3.40 -2.32 -3.15
C LEU A 44 3.23 -2.81 -4.59
N ASP A 45 3.58 -1.95 -5.54
CA ASP A 45 3.44 -2.19 -6.97
C ASP A 45 4.84 -2.23 -7.60
N ILE A 46 5.41 -3.43 -7.61
CA ILE A 46 6.82 -3.71 -7.95
C ILE A 46 6.90 -4.07 -9.43
N ALA A 47 7.64 -3.27 -10.22
CA ALA A 47 7.62 -3.40 -11.67
C ALA A 47 8.38 -4.62 -12.21
N ASN A 48 9.43 -5.09 -11.53
CA ASN A 48 10.30 -6.17 -12.01
C ASN A 48 10.88 -5.91 -13.42
N LEU A 49 11.24 -4.65 -13.71
CA LEU A 49 11.70 -4.22 -15.05
C LEU A 49 13.21 -4.37 -15.26
N ALA A 50 13.97 -4.87 -14.28
CA ALA A 50 15.44 -4.98 -14.39
C ALA A 50 15.89 -5.86 -15.57
N GLN A 51 15.14 -6.92 -15.88
CA GLN A 51 15.44 -7.81 -17.02
C GLN A 51 15.16 -7.13 -18.36
N GLU A 52 14.08 -6.34 -18.46
CA GLU A 52 13.64 -5.70 -19.70
C GLU A 52 14.37 -4.38 -19.98
N LYS A 53 14.55 -3.55 -18.94
CA LYS A 53 15.02 -2.16 -19.04
C LYS A 53 16.41 -1.92 -18.46
N GLY A 54 17.05 -2.97 -17.92
CA GLY A 54 18.43 -2.95 -17.44
C GLY A 54 18.55 -2.87 -15.91
N GLN A 55 19.73 -3.26 -15.41
CA GLN A 55 19.97 -3.49 -13.98
C GLN A 55 19.77 -2.26 -13.08
N ALA A 56 19.87 -1.04 -13.62
CA ALA A 56 19.61 0.18 -12.85
C ALA A 56 18.17 0.22 -12.26
N TYR A 57 17.20 -0.40 -12.94
CA TYR A 57 15.80 -0.46 -12.51
C TYR A 57 15.58 -1.30 -11.25
N ILE A 58 16.52 -2.17 -10.89
CA ILE A 58 16.43 -2.96 -9.65
C ILE A 58 16.40 -2.07 -8.40
N THR A 59 16.94 -0.84 -8.50
CA THR A 59 17.02 0.09 -7.37
C THR A 59 15.64 0.49 -6.87
N GLY A 60 14.72 0.81 -7.80
CA GLY A 60 13.33 1.15 -7.46
C GLY A 60 12.61 -0.02 -6.81
N ASP A 61 12.75 -1.22 -7.40
CA ASP A 61 12.17 -2.45 -6.85
C ASP A 61 12.72 -2.72 -5.42
N ARG A 62 14.04 -2.58 -5.20
CA ARG A 62 14.66 -2.77 -3.87
C ARG A 62 14.11 -1.80 -2.82
N TRP A 63 13.84 -0.55 -3.17
CA TRP A 63 13.22 0.37 -2.21
C TRP A 63 11.82 -0.07 -1.82
N LEU A 64 11.03 -0.57 -2.76
CA LEU A 64 9.70 -1.09 -2.47
C LEU A 64 9.77 -2.37 -1.62
N GLU A 65 10.68 -3.29 -1.92
CA GLU A 65 10.92 -4.50 -1.09
C GLU A 65 11.31 -4.14 0.34
N ASN A 66 12.24 -3.19 0.52
CA ASN A 66 12.63 -2.69 1.84
C ASN A 66 11.42 -2.08 2.58
N CYS A 67 10.52 -1.37 1.89
CA CYS A 67 9.27 -0.91 2.50
C CYS A 67 8.42 -2.07 3.01
N GLY A 68 8.30 -3.14 2.22
CA GLY A 68 7.62 -4.38 2.60
C GLY A 68 8.18 -4.97 3.89
N ASP A 69 9.51 -5.04 4.03
CA ASP A 69 10.17 -5.53 5.25
C ASP A 69 9.89 -4.64 6.48
N PHE A 70 9.81 -3.32 6.31
CA PHE A 70 9.40 -2.43 7.38
C PHE A 70 7.93 -2.65 7.78
N TYR A 71 7.03 -2.79 6.82
CA TYR A 71 5.61 -3.05 7.08
C TYR A 71 5.38 -4.39 7.78
N HIS A 72 6.06 -5.43 7.31
CA HIS A 72 6.00 -6.77 7.89
C HIS A 72 6.37 -6.77 9.37
N ARG A 73 7.48 -6.10 9.74
CA ARG A 73 7.92 -5.93 11.13
C ARG A 73 6.99 -5.02 11.94
N ALA A 74 6.42 -4.00 11.32
CA ALA A 74 5.50 -3.06 11.97
C ALA A 74 4.08 -3.61 12.14
N GLY A 75 3.79 -4.84 11.70
CA GLY A 75 2.45 -5.42 11.75
C GLY A 75 1.45 -4.70 10.83
N ILE A 76 1.92 -4.21 9.69
CA ILE A 76 1.08 -3.62 8.64
C ILE A 76 0.93 -4.68 7.52
N PRO A 77 -0.30 -5.12 7.19
CA PRO A 77 -0.52 -6.08 6.11
C PRO A 77 -0.15 -5.49 4.76
N VAL A 78 0.45 -6.32 3.89
CA VAL A 78 0.99 -5.88 2.59
C VAL A 78 0.37 -6.68 1.45
N ILE A 79 -0.22 -5.98 0.50
CA ILE A 79 -0.63 -6.50 -0.80
C ILE A 79 0.49 -6.18 -1.79
N ASN A 80 1.17 -7.23 -2.27
CA ASN A 80 2.23 -7.08 -3.26
C ASN A 80 1.70 -7.40 -4.66
N ASP A 81 1.88 -6.46 -5.58
CA ASP A 81 1.86 -6.71 -7.00
C ASP A 81 3.31 -6.82 -7.52
N ARG A 82 3.52 -7.81 -8.38
CA ARG A 82 4.82 -8.11 -8.98
C ARG A 82 4.73 -8.17 -10.50
N PHE A 83 3.65 -7.65 -11.08
CA PHE A 83 3.44 -7.71 -12.51
C PHE A 83 4.13 -6.52 -13.18
N SER A 84 4.86 -6.79 -14.26
CA SER A 84 5.45 -5.71 -15.07
C SER A 84 4.39 -4.82 -15.74
N SER A 85 3.15 -5.29 -15.82
CA SER A 85 1.99 -4.54 -16.31
C SER A 85 1.32 -3.61 -15.28
N LEU A 86 1.91 -3.45 -14.09
CA LEU A 86 1.28 -2.86 -12.90
C LEU A 86 0.05 -3.64 -12.41
N ILE A 87 -0.50 -3.20 -11.27
CA ILE A 87 -1.76 -3.69 -10.71
C ILE A 87 -2.89 -3.62 -11.77
N PRO A 88 -3.59 -4.74 -12.05
CA PRO A 88 -4.70 -4.76 -12.99
C PRO A 88 -5.84 -3.80 -12.58
N GLY A 89 -6.51 -3.18 -13.56
CA GLY A 89 -7.55 -2.17 -13.33
C GLY A 89 -8.68 -2.59 -12.38
N GLY A 90 -9.12 -3.84 -12.50
CA GLY A 90 -10.20 -4.40 -11.68
C GLY A 90 -9.71 -5.13 -10.44
N PHE A 91 -8.44 -5.02 -10.07
CA PHE A 91 -7.94 -5.66 -8.85
C PHE A 91 -8.68 -5.07 -7.62
N PRO A 92 -9.27 -5.92 -6.76
CA PRO A 92 -10.18 -5.49 -5.70
C PRO A 92 -9.43 -4.98 -4.45
N LEU A 93 -8.74 -3.85 -4.54
CA LEU A 93 -7.95 -3.30 -3.43
C LEU A 93 -8.76 -2.98 -2.15
N GLY A 94 -10.08 -2.77 -2.27
CA GLY A 94 -10.93 -2.29 -1.18
C GLY A 94 -10.77 -0.79 -0.91
N ASP A 95 -11.29 -0.32 0.22
CA ASP A 95 -11.23 1.07 0.70
C ASP A 95 -10.24 1.27 1.87
N ASP A 96 -9.62 0.19 2.35
CA ASP A 96 -8.68 0.18 3.48
C ASP A 96 -7.21 0.38 3.09
N VAL A 97 -6.93 0.87 1.87
CA VAL A 97 -5.54 1.16 1.45
C VAL A 97 -5.04 2.44 2.13
N ILE A 98 -4.07 2.29 3.03
CA ILE A 98 -3.45 3.38 3.79
C ILE A 98 -2.11 3.83 3.23
N LEU A 99 -1.40 2.93 2.53
CA LEU A 99 -0.09 3.19 1.95
C LEU A 99 -0.06 2.59 0.55
N TYR A 100 0.35 3.37 -0.45
CA TYR A 100 0.60 2.86 -1.80
C TYR A 100 1.95 3.35 -2.29
N PHE A 101 2.88 2.43 -2.56
CA PHE A 101 4.14 2.76 -3.25
C PHE A 101 4.31 1.89 -4.50
N GLY A 102 4.45 2.55 -5.65
CA GLY A 102 4.59 1.87 -6.94
C GLY A 102 5.70 2.40 -7.83
N TRP A 103 6.03 1.61 -8.86
CA TRP A 103 7.04 1.85 -9.90
C TRP A 103 6.61 0.96 -11.10
N TYR A 104 6.76 1.26 -12.40
CA TYR A 104 7.16 2.50 -13.08
C TYR A 104 6.32 2.67 -14.36
N ALA A 105 5.32 3.55 -14.31
CA ALA A 105 4.55 3.95 -15.48
C ALA A 105 4.33 5.46 -15.55
N ALA A 106 4.06 5.97 -16.75
CA ALA A 106 4.00 7.41 -16.99
C ALA A 106 2.71 8.09 -16.50
N ASN A 107 1.60 7.35 -16.48
CA ASN A 107 0.28 7.83 -16.11
C ASN A 107 -0.38 6.87 -15.11
N ALA A 108 -1.24 7.43 -14.25
CA ALA A 108 -2.06 6.67 -13.35
C ALA A 108 -2.91 5.68 -14.13
N GLN A 109 -2.76 4.42 -13.78
CA GLN A 109 -3.47 3.29 -14.38
C GLN A 109 -3.87 2.31 -13.28
N GLY A 110 -4.35 1.13 -13.66
CA GLY A 110 -4.83 0.15 -12.69
C GLY A 110 -6.03 0.69 -11.91
N PRO A 111 -6.18 0.33 -10.62
CA PRO A 111 -7.29 0.81 -9.79
C PRO A 111 -7.33 2.34 -9.66
N PHE A 112 -6.21 3.03 -9.82
CA PHE A 112 -6.10 4.48 -9.66
C PHE A 112 -6.71 5.27 -10.83
N ALA A 113 -6.89 4.64 -12.00
CA ALA A 113 -7.67 5.23 -13.08
C ALA A 113 -9.17 5.23 -12.79
N ASN A 114 -9.68 4.26 -12.01
CA ASN A 114 -11.10 4.17 -11.67
C ASN A 114 -11.52 5.28 -10.70
N THR A 115 -12.47 6.13 -11.10
CA THR A 115 -12.96 7.26 -10.29
C THR A 115 -13.71 6.83 -9.02
N LYS A 116 -14.18 5.58 -8.97
CA LYS A 116 -14.85 4.99 -7.80
C LYS A 116 -13.87 4.52 -6.72
N PHE A 117 -12.62 4.24 -7.08
CA PHE A 117 -11.61 3.86 -6.09
C PHE A 117 -11.34 5.04 -5.15
N LYS A 118 -11.25 4.76 -3.85
CA LYS A 118 -10.83 5.72 -2.84
C LYS A 118 -9.84 5.05 -1.90
N PHE A 119 -8.75 5.74 -1.63
CA PHE A 119 -7.87 5.42 -0.52
C PHE A 119 -8.59 5.64 0.80
N LYS A 120 -8.11 4.98 1.86
CA LYS A 120 -8.54 5.27 3.22
C LYS A 120 -8.18 6.72 3.55
N ARG A 121 -9.05 7.39 4.32
CA ARG A 121 -8.79 8.75 4.79
C ARG A 121 -7.43 8.80 5.50
N GLY A 122 -6.57 9.75 5.13
CA GLY A 122 -5.21 9.86 5.66
C GLY A 122 -4.14 9.08 4.90
N ALA A 123 -4.50 8.35 3.84
CA ALA A 123 -3.53 7.53 3.13
C ALA A 123 -2.37 8.35 2.54
N ILE A 124 -1.20 7.70 2.45
CA ILE A 124 -0.01 8.24 1.81
C ILE A 124 0.27 7.43 0.56
N ALA A 125 0.44 8.09 -0.59
CA ALA A 125 0.58 7.41 -1.86
C ALA A 125 1.68 8.03 -2.72
N THR A 126 2.51 7.19 -3.32
CA THR A 126 3.59 7.61 -4.23
C THR A 126 3.72 6.61 -5.35
N HIS A 127 3.88 7.10 -6.58
CA HIS A 127 4.34 6.28 -7.69
C HIS A 127 5.60 6.90 -8.24
N ILE A 128 6.67 6.12 -8.28
CA ILE A 128 7.94 6.60 -8.74
C ILE A 128 7.86 6.70 -10.28
N HIS A 129 7.85 7.93 -10.75
CA HIS A 129 7.99 8.27 -12.16
C HIS A 129 8.54 9.69 -12.26
N SER A 130 9.35 9.94 -13.29
CA SER A 130 10.06 11.20 -13.52
C SER A 130 9.16 12.43 -13.60
N TYR A 131 7.95 12.27 -14.14
CA TYR A 131 7.00 13.38 -14.34
C TYR A 131 5.73 13.22 -13.50
N SER A 132 5.80 12.42 -12.43
CA SER A 132 4.65 12.06 -11.58
C SER A 132 3.86 13.27 -11.08
N ALA A 133 4.50 14.43 -10.87
CA ALA A 133 3.89 15.66 -10.39
C ALA A 133 4.03 16.85 -11.38
N SER A 134 4.31 16.62 -12.66
CA SER A 134 4.47 17.70 -13.64
C SER A 134 3.18 18.51 -13.85
N THR A 135 2.01 17.92 -13.55
CA THR A 135 0.75 18.63 -13.34
C THR A 135 -0.02 18.01 -12.19
N LEU A 136 -0.70 18.86 -11.42
CA LEU A 136 -1.63 18.45 -10.37
C LEU A 136 -3.09 18.66 -10.76
N ARG A 137 -3.36 19.37 -11.87
CA ARG A 137 -4.70 19.78 -12.32
C ARG A 137 -5.44 18.71 -13.12
N THR A 138 -5.10 17.44 -12.89
CA THR A 138 -5.68 16.31 -13.63
C THR A 138 -5.94 15.13 -12.70
N THR A 139 -6.95 14.33 -13.05
CA THR A 139 -7.36 13.16 -12.26
C THR A 139 -6.93 11.83 -12.87
N LEU A 140 -6.25 11.84 -14.03
CA LEU A 140 -5.74 10.66 -14.75
C LEU A 140 -4.32 10.78 -15.32
N LYS A 141 -3.84 11.99 -15.64
CA LYS A 141 -2.50 12.18 -16.22
C LYS A 141 -1.45 12.19 -15.10
N HIS A 142 -0.32 11.53 -15.34
CA HIS A 142 0.74 11.36 -14.32
C HIS A 142 0.21 10.73 -13.04
N TRP A 143 0.73 11.06 -11.84
CA TRP A 143 0.42 10.30 -10.62
C TRP A 143 -0.01 11.15 -9.43
N SER A 144 0.68 12.24 -9.10
CA SER A 144 0.41 12.97 -7.86
C SER A 144 -1.00 13.58 -7.84
N GLY A 145 -1.44 14.22 -8.93
CA GLY A 145 -2.81 14.73 -9.07
C GLY A 145 -3.88 13.62 -8.98
N PRO A 146 -3.77 12.54 -9.78
CA PRO A 146 -4.68 11.38 -9.70
C PRO A 146 -4.75 10.73 -8.32
N LEU A 147 -3.61 10.49 -7.67
CA LEU A 147 -3.55 9.90 -6.33
C LEU A 147 -4.25 10.80 -5.30
N VAL A 148 -4.01 12.11 -5.36
CA VAL A 148 -4.76 13.09 -4.58
C VAL A 148 -6.26 12.98 -4.89
N ALA A 149 -6.71 12.98 -6.15
CA ALA A 149 -8.14 12.82 -6.49
C ALA A 149 -8.78 11.52 -5.96
N ARG A 150 -7.97 10.47 -5.75
CA ARG A 150 -8.42 9.21 -5.15
C ARG A 150 -8.39 9.21 -3.63
N GLY A 151 -8.10 10.33 -2.98
CA GLY A 151 -8.23 10.48 -1.53
C GLY A 151 -6.90 10.41 -0.76
N ALA A 152 -5.76 10.30 -1.44
CA ALA A 152 -4.48 10.38 -0.74
C ALA A 152 -4.35 11.75 -0.04
N CYS A 153 -3.97 11.71 1.24
CA CYS A 153 -3.75 12.85 2.12
C CYS A 153 -2.34 13.42 1.97
N ALA A 154 -1.38 12.60 1.54
CA ALA A 154 -0.05 13.05 1.21
C ALA A 154 0.53 12.23 0.04
N VAL A 155 1.24 12.90 -0.86
CA VAL A 155 1.89 12.27 -2.02
C VAL A 155 3.27 12.88 -2.26
N LEU A 156 4.19 12.05 -2.76
CA LEU A 156 5.46 12.51 -3.32
C LEU A 156 5.38 12.49 -4.85
N GLY A 157 6.20 13.31 -5.50
CA GLY A 157 6.37 13.22 -6.95
C GLY A 157 7.49 14.09 -7.47
N ASN A 158 7.65 14.07 -8.79
CA ASN A 158 8.68 14.80 -9.50
C ASN A 158 8.03 15.66 -10.60
N VAL A 159 8.40 16.94 -10.65
CA VAL A 159 7.88 17.90 -11.66
C VAL A 159 8.59 17.75 -13.01
N TYR A 160 9.78 17.16 -13.02
CA TYR A 160 10.60 16.89 -14.19
C TYR A 160 11.56 15.73 -13.91
N GLU A 161 12.29 15.26 -14.93
CA GLU A 161 13.26 14.15 -14.84
C GLU A 161 14.31 14.37 -13.71
N PRO A 162 14.27 13.58 -12.63
CA PRO A 162 15.20 13.73 -11.53
C PRO A 162 16.45 12.86 -11.68
N LEU A 163 16.44 11.83 -12.53
CA LEU A 163 17.24 10.60 -12.38
C LEU A 163 16.84 9.81 -11.12
N LEU A 164 16.79 8.48 -11.23
CA LEU A 164 16.35 7.61 -10.14
C LEU A 164 17.12 7.86 -8.84
N GLN A 165 18.43 7.89 -8.89
CA GLN A 165 19.32 8.11 -7.73
C GLN A 165 19.17 9.50 -7.07
N MET A 166 18.46 10.45 -7.67
CA MET A 166 18.22 11.77 -7.06
C MET A 166 16.73 12.03 -6.75
N THR A 167 15.84 11.05 -6.93
CA THR A 167 14.48 11.12 -6.38
C THR A 167 14.49 10.85 -4.86
N THR A 168 13.38 11.12 -4.19
CA THR A 168 13.16 10.70 -2.81
C THR A 168 13.23 9.17 -2.68
N TYR A 169 14.07 8.68 -1.78
CA TYR A 169 14.24 7.24 -1.53
C TYR A 169 13.08 6.73 -0.68
N LEU A 170 12.20 5.91 -1.28
CA LEU A 170 10.93 5.55 -0.64
C LEU A 170 11.11 4.68 0.61
N ASP A 171 12.16 3.86 0.67
CA ASP A 171 12.48 3.07 1.85
C ASP A 171 12.90 3.92 3.05
N ILE A 172 13.73 4.94 2.83
CA ILE A 172 14.11 5.90 3.87
C ILE A 172 12.90 6.72 4.31
N PHE A 173 12.12 7.25 3.34
CA PHE A 173 10.90 8.01 3.61
C PHE A 173 9.94 7.20 4.49
N ASN A 174 9.68 5.94 4.10
CA ASN A 174 8.82 5.03 4.83
C ASN A 174 9.32 4.76 6.25
N ALA A 175 10.60 4.44 6.39
CA ALA A 175 11.20 4.16 7.69
C ALA A 175 11.07 5.34 8.66
N ARG A 176 11.15 6.58 8.17
CA ARG A 176 10.95 7.80 8.98
C ARG A 176 9.49 8.02 9.33
N LEU A 177 8.57 7.83 8.39
CA LEU A 177 7.14 7.91 8.66
C LEU A 177 6.71 6.92 9.75
N LEU A 178 7.12 5.65 9.64
CA LEU A 178 6.79 4.62 10.63
C LEU A 178 7.45 4.87 12.00
N ALA A 179 8.55 5.63 12.02
CA ALA A 179 9.18 6.08 13.26
C ALA A 179 8.49 7.31 13.90
N GLY A 180 7.42 7.82 13.29
CA GLY A 180 6.60 8.91 13.83
C GLY A 180 7.08 10.33 13.50
N PHE A 181 8.01 10.47 12.55
CA PHE A 181 8.40 11.78 12.00
C PHE A 181 7.24 12.41 11.22
N THR A 182 7.24 13.73 11.06
CA THR A 182 6.24 14.38 10.19
C THR A 182 6.43 13.97 8.73
N PHE A 183 5.41 14.19 7.91
CA PHE A 183 5.48 13.98 6.47
C PHE A 183 6.65 14.77 5.84
N ALA A 184 6.80 16.06 6.19
CA ALA A 184 7.90 16.87 5.67
C ALA A 184 9.27 16.41 6.16
N GLU A 185 9.42 16.09 7.46
CA GLU A 185 10.67 15.54 8.00
C GLU A 185 11.06 14.26 7.28
N SER A 186 10.12 13.32 7.14
CA SER A 186 10.35 12.03 6.48
C SER A 186 10.75 12.20 5.02
N ALA A 187 10.05 13.08 4.29
CA ALA A 187 10.31 13.32 2.87
C ALA A 187 11.68 13.99 2.65
N TRP A 188 11.97 15.07 3.37
CA TRP A 188 13.22 15.81 3.18
C TRP A 188 14.46 15.07 3.68
N ILE A 189 14.34 14.20 4.70
CA ILE A 189 15.43 13.28 5.10
C ILE A 189 15.74 12.28 3.97
N ALA A 190 14.72 11.85 3.23
CA ALA A 190 14.83 10.86 2.18
C ALA A 190 15.19 11.44 0.80
N THR A 191 15.24 12.77 0.66
CA THR A 191 15.56 13.44 -0.59
C THR A 191 17.05 13.86 -0.58
N PRO A 192 17.90 13.28 -1.46
CA PRO A 192 19.34 13.53 -1.43
C PRO A 192 19.75 14.92 -1.97
N VAL A 193 18.88 15.60 -2.72
CA VAL A 193 19.17 16.90 -3.36
C VAL A 193 18.03 17.90 -3.10
N LEU A 194 18.39 19.13 -2.71
CA LEU A 194 17.43 20.20 -2.46
C LEU A 194 17.30 21.12 -3.68
N SER A 195 16.17 21.84 -3.79
CA SER A 195 15.87 22.72 -4.93
C SER A 195 15.96 22.03 -6.30
N TRP A 196 15.70 20.73 -6.32
CA TRP A 196 15.63 19.90 -7.51
C TRP A 196 14.17 19.51 -7.83
N MET A 197 13.97 18.57 -8.75
CA MET A 197 12.68 18.26 -9.36
C MET A 197 11.64 17.63 -8.41
N GLN A 198 11.93 17.41 -7.13
CA GLN A 198 11.04 16.76 -6.17
C GLN A 198 10.00 17.73 -5.63
N VAL A 199 8.79 17.22 -5.39
CA VAL A 199 7.73 17.94 -4.70
C VAL A 199 7.00 17.03 -3.72
N MET A 200 6.73 17.59 -2.54
CA MET A 200 5.94 16.96 -1.48
C MET A 200 4.60 17.68 -1.43
N ILE A 201 3.50 16.94 -1.46
CA ILE A 201 2.15 17.49 -1.46
C ILE A 201 1.38 16.86 -0.30
N GLY A 202 0.86 17.67 0.62
CA GLY A 202 0.25 17.23 1.88
C GLY A 202 0.61 18.17 3.03
N ASP A 203 -0.09 18.03 4.16
CA ASP A 203 0.24 18.81 5.38
C ASP A 203 1.66 18.46 5.86
N PRO A 204 2.58 19.45 6.00
CA PRO A 204 3.96 19.19 6.39
C PRO A 204 4.10 18.62 7.81
N LEU A 205 3.09 18.84 8.66
CA LEU A 205 3.08 18.39 10.06
C LEU A 205 2.44 17.01 10.24
N TYR A 206 1.87 16.42 9.20
CA TYR A 206 1.13 15.16 9.30
C TYR A 206 1.99 14.01 9.86
N GLN A 207 1.52 13.36 10.93
CA GLN A 207 2.15 12.27 11.68
C GLN A 207 1.20 11.08 11.93
N PRO A 208 0.85 10.27 10.90
CA PRO A 208 -0.15 9.20 11.04
C PRO A 208 0.25 8.05 11.97
N PHE A 209 1.55 7.83 12.17
CA PHE A 209 2.10 6.69 12.92
C PHE A 209 2.73 7.09 14.25
N LYS A 210 2.29 8.22 14.82
CA LYS A 210 2.78 8.68 16.11
C LYS A 210 2.46 7.66 17.22
N SER A 211 3.44 7.39 18.08
CA SER A 211 3.39 6.32 19.10
C SER A 211 2.37 6.54 20.22
N ASN A 212 1.79 7.73 20.35
CA ASN A 212 0.86 8.09 21.41
C ASN A 212 -0.63 7.83 21.06
N VAL A 213 -0.93 7.26 19.89
CA VAL A 213 -2.29 6.87 19.54
C VAL A 213 -2.72 5.66 20.38
N LYS A 214 -3.77 5.84 21.17
CA LYS A 214 -4.32 4.76 22.00
C LYS A 214 -4.99 3.70 21.11
N ILE A 215 -4.61 2.44 21.30
CA ILE A 215 -5.26 1.31 20.64
C ILE A 215 -6.53 0.93 21.42
N SER A 216 -7.68 1.25 20.85
CA SER A 216 -9.02 0.91 21.34
C SER A 216 -9.65 -0.23 20.54
N LYS A 217 -10.60 -0.93 21.15
CA LYS A 217 -11.43 -1.96 20.49
C LYS A 217 -12.60 -1.33 19.73
N ASP A 218 -12.30 -0.43 18.80
CA ASP A 218 -13.29 0.34 18.02
C ASP A 218 -13.08 0.16 16.50
N ILE A 219 -13.20 1.23 15.71
CA ILE A 219 -12.98 1.21 14.26
C ILE A 219 -11.57 0.66 13.96
N ASP A 220 -11.43 -0.13 12.90
CA ASP A 220 -10.17 -0.77 12.48
C ASP A 220 -9.57 -1.76 13.48
N TYR A 221 -10.39 -2.30 14.39
CA TYR A 221 -9.88 -3.18 15.44
C TYR A 221 -9.20 -4.45 14.91
N GLY A 222 -9.64 -5.01 13.77
CA GLY A 222 -8.95 -6.14 13.14
C GLY A 222 -7.48 -5.84 12.79
N TYR A 223 -7.22 -4.69 12.16
CA TYR A 223 -5.85 -4.22 11.87
C TYR A 223 -5.04 -3.93 13.14
N LYS A 224 -5.67 -3.28 14.13
CA LYS A 224 -5.03 -2.99 15.43
C LYS A 224 -4.63 -4.26 16.17
N ALA A 225 -5.53 -5.24 16.25
CA ALA A 225 -5.31 -6.53 16.89
C ALA A 225 -4.23 -7.35 16.17
N PHE A 226 -4.24 -7.35 14.84
CA PHE A 226 -3.18 -7.96 14.03
C PHE A 226 -1.81 -7.33 14.35
N LYS A 227 -1.71 -5.99 14.28
CA LYS A 227 -0.46 -5.28 14.61
C LYS A 227 0.07 -5.65 15.99
N MET A 228 -0.79 -5.60 17.01
CA MET A 228 -0.41 -5.95 18.37
C MET A 228 0.06 -7.40 18.49
N SER A 229 -0.53 -8.31 17.73
CA SER A 229 -0.13 -9.72 17.71
C SER A 229 1.27 -9.88 17.12
N VAL A 230 1.55 -9.23 15.98
CA VAL A 230 2.87 -9.24 15.35
C VAL A 230 3.92 -8.66 16.29
N LEU A 231 3.67 -7.48 16.86
CA LEU A 231 4.62 -6.82 17.77
C LEU A 231 4.90 -7.62 19.05
N SER A 232 3.96 -8.48 19.47
CA SER A 232 4.10 -9.28 20.69
C SER A 232 4.80 -10.62 20.47
N TRP A 233 4.64 -11.22 19.28
CA TRP A 233 4.94 -12.64 19.08
C TRP A 233 5.70 -12.99 17.80
N ALA A 234 6.03 -12.04 16.92
CA ALA A 234 6.65 -12.35 15.62
C ALA A 234 8.04 -12.99 15.69
N GLU A 235 8.74 -12.94 16.83
CA GLU A 235 10.01 -13.65 17.03
C GLU A 235 9.86 -15.17 17.01
N ASP A 236 8.65 -15.69 17.30
CA ASP A 236 8.32 -17.11 17.29
C ASP A 236 7.09 -17.31 16.39
N GLY A 237 7.33 -17.77 15.16
CA GLY A 237 6.29 -17.92 14.14
C GLY A 237 5.15 -18.88 14.54
N ASP A 238 5.47 -19.97 15.25
CA ASP A 238 4.48 -20.94 15.71
C ASP A 238 3.62 -20.36 16.84
N LYS A 239 4.25 -19.61 17.75
CA LYS A 239 3.55 -18.86 18.79
C LYS A 239 2.67 -17.77 18.19
N LEU A 240 3.17 -16.99 17.22
CA LEU A 240 2.39 -15.98 16.51
C LEU A 240 1.15 -16.60 15.86
N LYS A 241 1.32 -17.71 15.13
CA LYS A 241 0.21 -18.45 14.50
C LYS A 241 -0.83 -18.89 15.52
N THR A 242 -0.39 -19.48 16.63
CA THR A 242 -1.26 -19.94 17.71
C THR A 242 -2.06 -18.78 18.30
N GLN A 243 -1.38 -17.67 18.63
CA GLN A 243 -2.03 -16.51 19.24
C GLN A 243 -2.99 -15.80 18.29
N LEU A 244 -2.60 -15.61 17.01
CA LEU A 244 -3.51 -15.09 15.99
C LEU A 244 -4.77 -15.95 15.86
N GLY A 245 -4.64 -17.28 15.91
CA GLY A 245 -5.76 -18.21 15.91
C GLY A 245 -6.67 -18.06 17.14
N LEU A 246 -6.13 -17.78 18.33
CA LEU A 246 -6.92 -17.52 19.54
C LEU A 246 -7.63 -16.17 19.47
N VAL A 247 -6.91 -15.09 19.15
CA VAL A 247 -7.46 -13.74 19.06
C VAL A 247 -8.54 -13.66 17.97
N SER A 248 -8.35 -14.33 16.82
CA SER A 248 -9.35 -14.34 15.76
C SER A 248 -10.70 -14.95 16.16
N LYS A 249 -10.71 -15.89 17.13
CA LYS A 249 -11.94 -16.51 17.64
C LYS A 249 -12.74 -15.55 18.53
N ASP A 250 -12.03 -14.68 19.25
CA ASP A 250 -12.62 -13.65 20.10
C ASP A 250 -13.20 -12.52 19.23
N ILE A 251 -12.38 -11.95 18.35
CA ILE A 251 -12.75 -10.72 17.66
C ILE A 251 -13.64 -10.94 16.43
N LYS A 252 -13.53 -12.12 15.79
CA LYS A 252 -14.30 -12.51 14.59
C LYS A 252 -14.28 -11.43 13.50
N ASP A 253 -13.09 -10.98 13.15
CA ASP A 253 -12.87 -9.91 12.17
C ASP A 253 -12.17 -10.46 10.92
N GLY A 254 -12.75 -10.21 9.73
CA GLY A 254 -12.21 -10.66 8.45
C GLY A 254 -10.85 -10.02 8.11
N SER A 255 -10.67 -8.74 8.44
CA SER A 255 -9.43 -7.98 8.15
C SER A 255 -8.25 -8.50 8.96
N MET A 256 -8.47 -8.93 10.21
CA MET A 256 -7.41 -9.56 10.99
C MET A 256 -6.96 -10.88 10.37
N LEU A 257 -7.91 -11.72 9.93
CA LEU A 257 -7.60 -13.01 9.32
C LEU A 257 -6.92 -12.84 7.95
N GLU A 258 -7.39 -11.89 7.12
CA GLU A 258 -6.71 -11.54 5.87
C GLU A 258 -5.28 -11.04 6.14
N SER A 259 -5.11 -10.15 7.11
CA SER A 259 -3.80 -9.61 7.49
C SER A 259 -2.83 -10.71 7.95
N ALA A 260 -3.31 -11.66 8.75
CA ALA A 260 -2.54 -12.83 9.15
C ALA A 260 -2.16 -13.68 7.93
N GLY A 261 -3.09 -13.91 7.00
CA GLY A 261 -2.82 -14.64 5.77
C GLY A 261 -1.72 -13.98 4.93
N LEU A 262 -1.79 -12.66 4.74
CA LEU A 262 -0.78 -11.88 4.01
C LEU A 262 0.60 -11.95 4.70
N HIS A 263 0.63 -11.90 6.03
CA HIS A 263 1.87 -12.02 6.81
C HIS A 263 2.55 -13.38 6.62
N PHE A 264 1.80 -14.48 6.76
CA PHE A 264 2.36 -15.81 6.54
C PHE A 264 2.74 -16.05 5.08
N MET A 265 1.98 -15.48 4.13
CA MET A 265 2.33 -15.52 2.71
C MET A 265 3.67 -14.82 2.43
N ALA A 266 3.94 -13.69 3.08
CA ALA A 266 5.23 -12.99 2.99
C ALA A 266 6.39 -13.83 3.55
N ASN A 267 6.15 -14.59 4.63
CA ASN A 267 7.11 -15.54 5.20
C ASN A 267 7.23 -16.86 4.41
N LYS A 268 6.53 -16.99 3.27
CA LYS A 268 6.44 -18.21 2.46
C LYS A 268 5.83 -19.42 3.19
N ASP A 269 5.16 -19.19 4.32
CA ASP A 269 4.33 -20.18 4.99
C ASP A 269 2.93 -20.19 4.34
N TYR A 270 2.88 -20.74 3.14
CA TYR A 270 1.64 -20.78 2.35
C TYR A 270 0.57 -21.67 2.98
N ALA A 271 0.95 -22.67 3.78
CA ALA A 271 0.00 -23.52 4.48
C ALA A 271 -0.80 -22.73 5.53
N SER A 272 -0.11 -21.93 6.35
CA SER A 272 -0.78 -21.03 7.29
C SER A 272 -1.55 -19.93 6.58
N ALA A 273 -0.99 -19.36 5.50
CA ALA A 273 -1.68 -18.34 4.71
C ALA A 273 -3.04 -18.85 4.19
N ILE A 274 -3.07 -20.04 3.58
CA ILE A 274 -4.29 -20.70 3.08
C ILE A 274 -5.32 -20.90 4.19
N ASP A 275 -4.90 -21.37 5.37
CA ASP A 275 -5.79 -21.56 6.53
C ASP A 275 -6.43 -20.24 6.97
N PHE A 276 -5.63 -19.17 7.12
CA PHE A 276 -6.13 -17.85 7.51
C PHE A 276 -7.05 -17.22 6.45
N PHE A 277 -6.70 -17.29 5.16
CA PHE A 277 -7.58 -16.80 4.09
C PHE A 277 -8.90 -17.57 4.03
N THR A 278 -8.87 -18.90 4.21
CA THR A 278 -10.08 -19.72 4.25
C THR A 278 -10.99 -19.35 5.41
N LYS A 279 -10.42 -18.97 6.56
CA LYS A 279 -11.19 -18.44 7.70
C LYS A 279 -11.74 -17.05 7.41
N ALA A 280 -10.96 -16.17 6.78
CA ALA A 280 -11.40 -14.82 6.41
C ALA A 280 -12.62 -14.84 5.47
N LEU A 281 -12.63 -15.75 4.48
CA LEU A 281 -13.76 -15.93 3.56
C LEU A 281 -15.09 -16.25 4.24
N LYS A 282 -15.07 -16.78 5.47
CA LYS A 282 -16.29 -17.09 6.24
C LYS A 282 -16.87 -15.87 6.95
N LEU A 283 -16.10 -14.79 7.08
CA LEU A 283 -16.47 -13.58 7.82
C LEU A 283 -16.76 -12.40 6.92
N TYR A 284 -16.13 -12.31 5.74
CA TYR A 284 -16.42 -11.22 4.81
C TYR A 284 -17.80 -11.35 4.18
N GLY A 285 -18.56 -10.26 4.23
CA GLY A 285 -19.81 -10.09 3.48
C GLY A 285 -19.66 -9.23 2.23
N ASP A 286 -18.64 -8.37 2.15
CA ASP A 286 -18.41 -7.50 0.99
C ASP A 286 -17.82 -8.29 -0.19
N SER A 287 -18.36 -8.04 -1.39
CA SER A 287 -17.96 -8.74 -2.61
C SER A 287 -16.54 -8.42 -3.08
N THR A 288 -16.04 -7.21 -2.79
CA THR A 288 -14.68 -6.77 -3.15
C THR A 288 -13.67 -7.47 -2.25
N ASP A 289 -13.90 -7.48 -0.94
CA ASP A 289 -13.05 -8.19 0.02
C ASP A 289 -13.03 -9.69 -0.24
N LEU A 290 -14.21 -10.29 -0.48
CA LEU A 290 -14.31 -11.70 -0.84
C LEU A 290 -13.51 -12.03 -2.11
N LEU A 291 -13.58 -11.20 -3.14
CA LEU A 291 -12.79 -11.41 -4.37
C LEU A 291 -11.29 -11.27 -4.10
N ARG A 292 -10.87 -10.27 -3.31
CA ARG A 292 -9.47 -10.04 -2.95
C ARG A 292 -8.88 -11.23 -2.20
N VAL A 293 -9.55 -11.70 -1.15
CA VAL A 293 -9.10 -12.85 -0.36
C VAL A 293 -9.05 -14.12 -1.20
N LYS A 294 -10.01 -14.33 -2.11
CA LYS A 294 -9.96 -15.44 -3.07
C LYS A 294 -8.72 -15.36 -3.97
N ILE A 295 -8.36 -14.18 -4.47
CA ILE A 295 -7.14 -13.99 -5.26
C ILE A 295 -5.90 -14.32 -4.41
N HIS A 296 -5.81 -13.85 -3.16
CA HIS A 296 -4.70 -14.18 -2.26
C HIS A 296 -4.59 -15.68 -1.97
N LEU A 297 -5.73 -16.35 -1.77
CA LEU A 297 -5.79 -17.80 -1.61
C LEU A 297 -5.27 -18.52 -2.86
N ALA A 298 -5.65 -18.07 -4.06
CA ALA A 298 -5.18 -18.65 -5.31
C ALA A 298 -3.66 -18.47 -5.50
N TYR A 299 -3.10 -17.30 -5.17
CA TYR A 299 -1.65 -17.12 -5.17
C TYR A 299 -0.96 -18.08 -4.19
N SER A 300 -1.45 -18.18 -2.96
CA SER A 300 -0.88 -19.07 -1.94
C SER A 300 -0.90 -20.54 -2.39
N LEU A 301 -2.00 -20.99 -3.00
CA LEU A 301 -2.11 -22.33 -3.60
C LEU A 301 -1.06 -22.55 -4.71
N SER A 302 -0.88 -21.56 -5.59
CA SER A 302 0.11 -21.64 -6.67
C SER A 302 1.53 -21.75 -6.09
N TYR A 303 1.89 -20.90 -5.13
CA TYR A 303 3.23 -20.91 -4.52
C TYR A 303 3.50 -22.14 -3.65
N GLN A 304 2.46 -22.76 -3.10
CA GLN A 304 2.57 -24.06 -2.42
C GLN A 304 2.74 -25.25 -3.39
N GLY A 305 2.78 -25.01 -4.70
CA GLY A 305 2.91 -26.04 -5.74
C GLY A 305 1.57 -26.61 -6.24
N ASN A 306 0.43 -26.10 -5.77
CA ASN A 306 -0.89 -26.51 -6.22
C ASN A 306 -1.44 -25.59 -7.33
N LYS A 307 -0.62 -25.39 -8.38
CA LYS A 307 -0.91 -24.49 -9.52
C LYS A 307 -2.20 -24.87 -10.25
N ARG A 308 -2.51 -26.17 -10.35
CA ARG A 308 -3.75 -26.65 -11.01
C ARG A 308 -5.01 -26.17 -10.28
N GLU A 309 -5.04 -26.28 -8.95
CA GLU A 309 -6.19 -25.85 -8.16
C GLU A 309 -6.34 -24.33 -8.16
N SER A 310 -5.22 -23.62 -8.04
CA SER A 310 -5.16 -22.17 -8.16
C SER A 310 -5.81 -21.67 -9.47
N LEU A 311 -5.39 -22.23 -10.61
CA LEU A 311 -5.93 -21.87 -11.92
C LEU A 311 -7.41 -22.23 -12.05
N ARG A 312 -7.82 -23.42 -11.58
CA ARG A 312 -9.24 -23.83 -11.59
C ARG A 312 -10.13 -22.85 -10.83
N MET A 313 -9.66 -22.39 -9.68
CA MET A 313 -10.36 -21.42 -8.84
C MET A 313 -10.48 -20.06 -9.54
N LEU A 314 -9.38 -19.57 -10.12
CA LEU A 314 -9.37 -18.29 -10.84
C LEU A 314 -10.20 -18.33 -12.12
N ASP A 315 -10.14 -19.42 -12.90
CA ASP A 315 -10.97 -19.60 -14.10
C ASP A 315 -12.48 -19.57 -13.76
N LYS A 316 -12.86 -20.14 -12.59
CA LYS A 316 -14.25 -20.06 -12.11
C LYS A 316 -14.64 -18.63 -11.76
N LEU A 317 -13.74 -17.87 -11.12
CA LEU A 317 -13.98 -16.47 -10.79
C LEU A 317 -14.05 -15.60 -12.04
N SER A 318 -13.16 -15.80 -13.01
CA SER A 318 -13.17 -15.04 -14.27
C SER A 318 -14.54 -15.15 -14.95
N LYS A 319 -15.11 -16.37 -15.02
CA LYS A 319 -16.48 -16.60 -15.53
C LYS A 319 -17.60 -15.94 -14.70
N GLU A 320 -17.42 -15.78 -13.40
CA GLU A 320 -18.40 -15.09 -12.53
C GLU A 320 -18.41 -13.57 -12.80
N TYR A 321 -17.28 -13.02 -13.24
CA TYR A 321 -17.07 -11.60 -13.53
C TYR A 321 -16.87 -11.33 -15.03
N ASP A 322 -17.46 -12.17 -15.89
CA ASP A 322 -17.35 -12.05 -17.34
C ASP A 322 -17.81 -10.67 -17.84
N ASP A 323 -17.22 -10.19 -18.94
CA ASP A 323 -17.46 -8.87 -19.51
C ASP A 323 -17.32 -7.69 -18.52
N SER A 324 -16.42 -7.82 -17.53
CA SER A 324 -16.15 -6.75 -16.55
C SER A 324 -14.66 -6.49 -16.34
N ILE A 325 -14.33 -5.29 -15.86
CA ILE A 325 -12.95 -4.93 -15.50
C ILE A 325 -12.34 -5.88 -14.44
N LYS A 326 -13.18 -6.51 -13.61
CA LYS A 326 -12.77 -7.54 -12.65
C LYS A 326 -12.42 -8.85 -13.36
N GLY A 327 -13.19 -9.23 -14.38
CA GLY A 327 -12.87 -10.35 -15.28
C GLY A 327 -11.53 -10.15 -15.99
N ASP A 328 -11.33 -8.99 -16.61
CA ASP A 328 -10.05 -8.63 -17.27
C ASP A 328 -8.86 -8.74 -16.32
N ALA A 329 -9.04 -8.29 -15.06
CA ALA A 329 -8.02 -8.41 -14.03
C ALA A 329 -7.71 -9.88 -13.68
N LEU A 330 -8.73 -10.72 -13.56
CA LEU A 330 -8.57 -12.15 -13.29
C LEU A 330 -7.86 -12.86 -14.45
N ASP A 331 -8.19 -12.54 -15.70
CA ASP A 331 -7.54 -13.11 -16.87
C ASP A 331 -6.05 -12.78 -16.94
N LEU A 332 -5.69 -11.53 -16.60
CA LEU A 332 -4.29 -11.12 -16.50
C LEU A 332 -3.55 -11.88 -15.38
N ILE A 333 -4.19 -12.05 -14.22
CA ILE A 333 -3.63 -12.84 -13.10
C ILE A 333 -3.42 -14.30 -13.52
N ILE A 334 -4.41 -14.92 -14.18
CA ILE A 334 -4.35 -16.29 -14.70
C ILE A 334 -3.19 -16.45 -15.67
N LYS A 335 -3.06 -15.52 -16.62
CA LYS A 335 -1.95 -15.50 -17.59
C LYS A 335 -0.60 -15.46 -16.89
N ASN A 336 -0.46 -14.60 -15.88
CA ASN A 336 0.80 -14.43 -15.14
C ASN A 336 1.16 -15.66 -14.30
N ILE A 337 0.18 -16.29 -13.65
CA ILE A 337 0.40 -17.56 -12.94
C ILE A 337 0.83 -18.67 -13.91
N LYS A 338 0.26 -18.73 -15.12
CA LYS A 338 0.64 -19.73 -16.14
C LYS A 338 2.12 -19.61 -16.54
N ILE A 339 2.61 -18.39 -16.76
CA ILE A 339 3.99 -18.14 -17.21
C ILE A 339 5.02 -18.12 -16.07
N ALA A 340 4.59 -17.95 -14.82
CA ALA A 340 5.47 -18.05 -13.66
C ALA A 340 6.11 -19.46 -13.60
N LYS A 341 7.45 -19.47 -13.54
CA LYS A 341 8.27 -20.68 -13.51
C LYS A 341 8.18 -21.41 -12.18
#